data_AF-A0A1C5PDE9-F1
#
_entry.id   AF-A0A1C5PDE9-F1
#
_cell.length_a   1.000
_cell.length_b   1.000
_cell.length_c   1.000
_cell.angle_alpha   90.00
_cell.angle_beta   90.00
_cell.angle_gamma   90.00
#
_symmetry.space_group_name_H-M   'P 1'
#
loop_
_entity.id
_entity.type
_entity.pdbx_description
1 polymer ?
#
loop_
_entity_poly.entity_id
_entity_poly.type
_entity_poly.pdbx_seq_one_letter_code
_entity_poly.pdbx_strand_id
1 'polypeptide(L)'
;MIRSGNIQRLCDASLQFFHNPLFVHDDQFFEIACPDLRPEMIQWTKDKYTGNNITPMDAINEFRTSSEYRYTMTTRGAQIFPDHLRGYRDIYVNLWNTSGRYMGRLVICELDTAIKPGQMKAAEYLAEFIVRAMNYKHQNNRTYDQILVNLLEDLVNEKNHSQEEVSERITLMGWNLTDPYVAVCLSLEERVDTLHTSISLCNEIESNIHGSKAFVHQGHIGILINLKMNRNDTSELGVVVREGLFKAGVSNVMNNIMELPTYYFQAVIALGHCRKSGGMRWSYHFDEASLDFILDAYQSRMPIIYACSDCLFILWKK
;
A
#
# COMPACT_ATOMS: atom_id res chain seq x y z
N MET A 1 -29.94 -6.02 -10.94
CA MET A 1 -28.63 -6.66 -11.22
C MET A 1 -27.77 -5.64 -11.96
N ILE A 2 -27.04 -4.79 -11.23
CA ILE A 2 -26.24 -3.69 -11.80
C ILE A 2 -24.91 -4.31 -12.26
N ARG A 3 -24.70 -4.44 -13.57
CA ARG A 3 -23.42 -4.85 -14.16
C ARG A 3 -22.35 -3.83 -13.76
N SER A 4 -21.15 -4.31 -13.42
CA SER A 4 -19.94 -3.55 -13.06
C SER A 4 -19.95 -2.09 -13.55
N GLY A 5 -20.06 -1.15 -12.62
CA GLY A 5 -20.08 0.29 -12.93
C GLY A 5 -18.76 0.71 -13.56
N ASN A 6 -18.77 0.94 -14.88
CA ASN A 6 -17.62 1.49 -15.59
C ASN A 6 -17.53 2.99 -15.27
N ILE A 7 -16.55 3.41 -14.46
CA ILE A 7 -16.32 4.82 -14.10
C ILE A 7 -16.20 5.69 -15.36
N GLN A 8 -15.64 5.14 -16.45
CA GLN A 8 -15.62 5.81 -17.76
C GLN A 8 -17.02 6.20 -18.22
N ARG A 9 -18.00 5.30 -18.15
CA ARG A 9 -19.39 5.58 -18.55
C ARG A 9 -20.08 6.62 -17.67
N LEU A 10 -19.76 6.64 -16.38
CA LEU A 10 -20.24 7.71 -15.49
C LEU A 10 -19.68 9.06 -15.93
N CYS A 11 -18.40 9.10 -16.28
CA CYS A 11 -17.73 10.29 -16.79
C CYS A 11 -18.30 10.72 -18.15
N ASP A 12 -18.45 9.79 -19.10
CA ASP A 12 -19.04 10.03 -20.42
C ASP A 12 -20.42 10.68 -20.31
N ALA A 13 -21.30 10.11 -19.47
CA ALA A 13 -22.66 10.63 -19.26
C ALA A 13 -22.68 12.01 -18.59
N SER A 14 -21.64 12.32 -17.81
CA SER A 14 -21.53 13.58 -17.06
C SER A 14 -21.09 14.75 -17.93
N LEU A 15 -20.40 14.50 -19.05
CA LEU A 15 -19.96 15.55 -19.98
C LEU A 15 -21.11 16.43 -20.47
N GLN A 16 -22.27 15.83 -20.76
CA GLN A 16 -23.45 16.57 -21.24
C GLN A 16 -24.00 17.54 -20.19
N PHE A 17 -23.79 17.27 -18.90
CA PHE A 17 -24.26 18.15 -17.82
C PHE A 17 -23.23 19.23 -17.48
N PHE A 18 -21.94 18.86 -17.40
CA PHE A 18 -20.90 19.80 -17.02
C PHE A 18 -20.51 20.77 -18.14
N HIS A 19 -20.69 20.36 -19.41
CA HIS A 19 -20.27 21.12 -20.59
C HIS A 19 -18.79 21.55 -20.51
N ASN A 20 -17.97 20.69 -19.91
CA ASN A 20 -16.57 20.85 -19.67
C ASN A 20 -15.94 19.45 -19.58
N PRO A 21 -14.70 19.26 -20.06
CA PRO A 21 -14.01 18.00 -19.92
C PRO A 21 -13.71 17.71 -18.45
N LEU A 22 -13.65 16.42 -18.11
CA LEU A 22 -13.41 15.97 -16.75
C LEU A 22 -12.56 14.71 -16.77
N PHE A 23 -11.89 14.43 -15.66
CA PHE A 23 -11.14 13.20 -15.48
C PHE A 23 -11.15 12.76 -14.02
N VAL A 24 -10.82 11.49 -13.82
CA VAL A 24 -10.65 10.87 -12.52
C VAL A 24 -9.28 10.21 -12.48
N HIS A 25 -8.54 10.42 -11.39
CA HIS A 25 -7.31 9.69 -11.12
C HIS A 25 -7.33 9.08 -9.72
N ASP A 26 -6.53 8.05 -9.48
CA ASP A 26 -6.39 7.40 -8.18
C ASP A 26 -5.43 8.15 -7.23
N ASP A 27 -5.18 7.59 -6.05
CA ASP A 27 -4.25 8.11 -5.03
C ASP A 27 -2.78 8.07 -5.47
N GLN A 28 -2.49 7.39 -6.58
CA GLN A 28 -1.16 7.27 -7.20
C GLN A 28 -1.05 8.04 -8.53
N PHE A 29 -2.06 8.84 -8.88
CA PHE A 29 -2.12 9.66 -10.09
C PHE A 29 -2.25 8.88 -11.42
N PHE A 30 -2.64 7.59 -11.37
CA PHE A 30 -3.07 6.88 -12.57
C PHE A 30 -4.45 7.35 -13.00
N GLU A 31 -4.63 7.50 -14.30
CA GLU A 31 -5.92 7.77 -14.90
C GLU A 31 -6.88 6.60 -14.67
N ILE A 32 -8.03 6.90 -14.09
CA ILE A 32 -9.15 5.97 -13.98
C ILE A 32 -10.11 6.16 -15.15
N ALA A 33 -10.37 7.42 -15.53
CA ALA A 33 -11.24 7.78 -16.64
C ALA A 33 -10.93 9.20 -17.13
N CYS A 34 -10.88 9.38 -18.45
CA CYS A 34 -10.78 10.67 -19.12
C CYS A 34 -11.57 10.61 -20.46
N PRO A 35 -12.89 10.87 -20.45
CA PRO A 35 -13.75 10.75 -21.63
C PRO A 35 -13.42 11.71 -22.77
N ASP A 36 -12.86 12.87 -22.46
CA ASP A 36 -12.61 13.93 -23.42
C ASP A 36 -11.31 14.66 -23.05
N LEU A 37 -10.19 14.12 -23.54
CA LEU A 37 -8.86 14.69 -23.33
C LEU A 37 -8.65 15.92 -24.22
N ARG A 38 -8.34 17.07 -23.62
CA ARG A 38 -8.04 18.31 -24.35
C ARG A 38 -6.55 18.67 -24.28
N PRO A 39 -6.00 19.39 -25.28
CA PRO A 39 -4.60 19.80 -25.31
C PRO A 39 -4.15 20.64 -24.11
N GLU A 40 -5.05 21.43 -23.55
CA GLU A 40 -4.80 22.31 -22.39
C GLU A 40 -4.69 21.53 -21.08
N MET A 41 -5.26 20.33 -21.04
CA MET A 41 -5.21 19.47 -19.86
C MET A 41 -3.81 18.88 -19.68
N ILE A 42 -3.53 18.37 -18.48
CA ILE A 42 -2.34 17.57 -18.21
C ILE A 42 -2.27 16.45 -19.25
N GLN A 43 -1.16 16.34 -19.98
CA GLN A 43 -1.02 15.25 -20.96
C GLN A 43 -0.47 14.02 -20.26
N TRP A 44 -1.27 12.96 -20.18
CA TRP A 44 -0.87 11.71 -19.55
C TRP A 44 0.29 11.05 -20.30
N THR A 45 1.18 10.43 -19.54
CA THR A 45 2.24 9.58 -20.06
C THR A 45 1.89 8.12 -19.82
N LYS A 46 2.52 7.21 -20.57
CA LYS A 46 2.39 5.78 -20.32
C LYS A 46 3.37 5.39 -19.22
N ASP A 47 2.85 4.83 -18.14
CA ASP A 47 3.69 4.18 -17.15
C ASP A 47 4.33 2.93 -17.76
N LYS A 48 5.65 2.85 -17.66
CA LYS A 48 6.46 1.83 -18.33
C LYS A 48 6.19 0.40 -17.82
N TYR A 49 5.61 0.25 -16.63
CA TYR A 49 5.36 -1.03 -16.00
C TYR A 49 3.93 -1.52 -16.17
N THR A 50 2.96 -0.65 -15.91
CA THR A 50 1.55 -1.00 -15.96
C THR A 50 0.95 -0.83 -17.36
N GLY A 51 1.59 -0.03 -18.22
CA GLY A 51 1.01 0.40 -19.50
C GLY A 51 -0.21 1.33 -19.33
N ASN A 52 -0.55 1.70 -18.09
CA ASN A 52 -1.64 2.61 -17.79
C ASN A 52 -1.21 4.05 -18.02
N ASN A 53 -2.20 4.93 -18.18
CA ASN A 53 -1.96 6.36 -18.27
C ASN A 53 -1.69 6.91 -16.86
N ILE A 54 -0.63 7.69 -16.70
CA ILE A 54 -0.23 8.32 -15.44
C ILE A 54 0.06 9.80 -15.66
N THR A 55 -0.19 10.61 -14.63
CA THR A 55 0.27 12.01 -14.62
C THR A 55 1.79 12.05 -14.77
N PRO A 56 2.35 12.94 -15.62
CA PRO A 56 3.79 13.12 -15.77
C PRO A 56 4.51 13.37 -14.43
N MET A 57 5.71 12.80 -14.28
CA MET A 57 6.46 12.84 -13.01
C MET A 57 6.83 14.25 -12.57
N ASP A 58 7.13 15.14 -13.51
CA ASP A 58 7.35 16.57 -13.29
C ASP A 58 6.13 17.25 -12.67
N ALA A 59 4.93 17.00 -13.21
CA ALA A 59 3.68 17.50 -12.64
C ALA A 59 3.39 16.91 -11.23
N ILE A 60 3.66 15.61 -11.03
CA ILE A 60 3.53 14.98 -9.70
C ILE A 60 4.47 15.64 -8.67
N ASN A 61 5.71 15.94 -9.07
CA ASN A 61 6.70 16.58 -8.19
C ASN A 61 6.28 18.02 -7.85
N GLU A 62 5.72 18.76 -8.79
CA GLU A 62 5.14 20.08 -8.54
C GLU A 62 3.98 20.00 -7.53
N PHE A 63 3.07 19.05 -7.69
CA PHE A 63 1.97 18.82 -6.74
C PHE A 63 2.47 18.51 -5.32
N ARG A 64 3.54 17.71 -5.20
CA ARG A 64 4.13 17.35 -3.91
C ARG A 64 4.82 18.52 -3.21
N THR A 65 5.40 19.44 -3.98
CA THR A 65 6.16 20.59 -3.45
C THR A 65 5.31 21.83 -3.24
N SER A 66 4.18 21.96 -3.95
CA SER A 66 3.23 23.07 -3.81
C SER A 66 2.47 23.04 -2.47
N SER A 67 2.61 24.09 -1.67
CA SER A 67 1.87 24.27 -0.42
C SER A 67 0.36 24.41 -0.66
N GLU A 68 -0.02 25.08 -1.74
CA GLU A 68 -1.40 25.24 -2.19
C GLU A 68 -2.02 23.89 -2.58
N TYR A 69 -1.30 23.07 -3.35
CA TYR A 69 -1.75 21.72 -3.68
C TYR A 69 -1.87 20.85 -2.43
N ARG A 70 -0.90 20.90 -1.51
CA ARG A 70 -0.95 20.14 -0.26
C ARG A 70 -2.14 20.53 0.62
N TYR A 71 -2.50 21.81 0.67
CA TYR A 71 -3.72 22.25 1.34
C TYR A 71 -4.97 21.62 0.72
N THR A 72 -5.00 21.44 -0.62
CA THR A 72 -6.15 20.78 -1.25
C THR A 72 -6.37 19.34 -0.77
N MET A 73 -5.34 18.65 -0.28
CA MET A 73 -5.48 17.28 0.25
C MET A 73 -6.27 17.23 1.56
N THR A 74 -6.44 18.36 2.27
CA THR A 74 -7.22 18.41 3.51
C THR A 74 -8.68 18.78 3.27
N THR A 75 -9.06 19.20 2.06
CA THR A 75 -10.42 19.66 1.79
C THR A 75 -11.42 18.51 1.66
N ARG A 76 -12.69 18.83 1.92
CA ARG A 76 -13.86 17.95 1.75
C ARG A 76 -14.89 18.68 0.88
N GLY A 77 -15.64 17.92 0.09
CA GLY A 77 -16.59 18.46 -0.88
C GLY A 77 -15.89 19.06 -2.11
N ALA A 78 -16.68 19.67 -2.98
CA ALA A 78 -16.20 20.33 -4.18
C ALA A 78 -15.52 21.66 -3.83
N GLN A 79 -14.39 21.92 -4.48
CA GLN A 79 -13.58 23.12 -4.32
C GLN A 79 -13.09 23.57 -5.70
N ILE A 80 -12.50 24.76 -5.78
CA ILE A 80 -11.98 25.32 -7.03
C ILE A 80 -10.45 25.38 -6.98
N PHE A 81 -9.79 24.85 -8.00
CA PHE A 81 -8.41 25.23 -8.31
C PHE A 81 -8.42 26.57 -9.03
N PRO A 82 -7.62 27.55 -8.59
CA PRO A 82 -7.49 28.82 -9.28
C PRO A 82 -6.75 28.67 -10.61
N ASP A 83 -6.95 29.63 -11.50
CA ASP A 83 -6.42 29.63 -12.86
C ASP A 83 -4.90 29.79 -12.93
N HIS A 84 -4.27 30.45 -11.96
CA HIS A 84 -2.81 30.65 -11.94
C HIS A 84 -2.00 29.35 -11.84
N LEU A 85 -2.63 28.22 -11.48
CA LEU A 85 -1.97 26.91 -11.42
C LEU A 85 -1.87 26.21 -12.77
N ARG A 86 -2.86 26.38 -13.66
CA ARG A 86 -2.99 25.59 -14.91
C ARG A 86 -3.36 26.41 -16.14
N GLY A 87 -3.59 27.71 -15.98
CA GLY A 87 -4.11 28.61 -17.02
C GLY A 87 -5.64 28.66 -17.10
N TYR A 88 -6.34 27.86 -16.29
CA TYR A 88 -7.80 27.81 -16.21
C TYR A 88 -8.22 27.24 -14.85
N ARG A 89 -9.46 27.51 -14.43
CA ARG A 89 -9.97 27.01 -13.14
C ARG A 89 -10.45 25.57 -13.28
N ASP A 90 -10.34 24.80 -12.21
CA ASP A 90 -10.96 23.47 -12.13
C ASP A 90 -11.94 23.39 -10.97
N ILE A 91 -13.04 22.65 -11.12
CA ILE A 91 -13.69 22.05 -9.95
C ILE A 91 -12.92 20.79 -9.60
N TYR A 92 -12.54 20.61 -8.34
CA TYR A 92 -12.00 19.35 -7.85
C TYR A 92 -12.78 18.81 -6.66
N VAL A 93 -12.86 17.48 -6.58
CA VAL A 93 -13.44 16.76 -5.45
C VAL A 93 -12.52 15.62 -5.05
N ASN A 94 -11.98 15.68 -3.83
CA ASN A 94 -11.23 14.57 -3.26
C ASN A 94 -12.15 13.39 -2.98
N LEU A 95 -11.72 12.20 -3.40
CA LEU A 95 -12.46 10.96 -3.23
C LEU A 95 -11.95 10.26 -1.96
N TRP A 96 -12.84 10.00 -1.01
CA TRP A 96 -12.52 9.37 0.26
C TRP A 96 -13.34 8.10 0.42
N ASN A 97 -12.72 7.01 0.86
CA ASN A 97 -13.46 5.79 1.18
C ASN A 97 -14.21 5.93 2.52
N THR A 98 -14.97 4.90 2.90
CA THR A 98 -15.75 4.88 4.16
C THR A 98 -14.88 4.90 5.42
N SER A 99 -13.60 4.50 5.34
CA SER A 99 -12.63 4.59 6.45
C SER A 99 -11.87 5.92 6.49
N GLY A 100 -12.16 6.85 5.58
CA GLY A 100 -11.49 8.15 5.52
C GLY A 100 -10.12 8.15 4.82
N ARG A 101 -9.75 7.07 4.12
CA ARG A 101 -8.56 7.01 3.25
C ARG A 101 -8.83 7.74 1.93
N TYR A 102 -7.86 8.52 1.48
CA TYR A 102 -7.86 9.17 0.17
C TYR A 102 -7.74 8.11 -0.94
N MET A 103 -8.62 8.17 -1.93
CA MET A 103 -8.69 7.23 -3.05
C MET A 103 -8.28 7.84 -4.40
N GLY A 104 -8.15 9.16 -4.47
CA GLY A 104 -7.99 9.88 -5.72
C GLY A 104 -8.86 11.12 -5.82
N ARG A 105 -9.07 11.62 -7.03
CA ARG A 105 -9.74 12.89 -7.27
C ARG A 105 -10.53 12.90 -8.57
N LEU A 106 -11.71 13.52 -8.50
CA LEU A 106 -12.46 13.98 -9.67
C LEU A 106 -12.05 15.42 -9.97
N VAL A 107 -11.78 15.72 -11.24
CA VAL A 107 -11.43 17.06 -11.72
C VAL A 107 -12.27 17.41 -12.94
N ILE A 108 -12.88 18.60 -12.96
CA ILE A 108 -13.66 19.15 -14.08
C ILE A 108 -13.00 20.45 -14.51
N CYS A 109 -12.54 20.50 -15.76
CA CYS A 109 -11.71 21.58 -16.29
C CYS A 109 -12.58 22.66 -16.95
N GLU A 110 -12.54 23.90 -16.46
CA GLU A 110 -13.30 25.02 -17.03
C GLU A 110 -12.67 25.51 -18.34
N LEU A 111 -12.83 24.74 -19.42
CA LEU A 111 -12.26 25.01 -20.73
C LEU A 111 -13.29 25.48 -21.76
N ASP A 112 -14.49 24.90 -21.75
CA ASP A 112 -15.51 25.14 -22.77
C ASP A 112 -16.57 26.14 -22.28
N THR A 113 -16.98 26.04 -21.01
CA THR A 113 -18.02 26.92 -20.44
C THR A 113 -17.67 27.34 -19.02
N ALA A 114 -18.11 28.55 -18.63
CA ALA A 114 -17.94 29.00 -17.25
C ALA A 114 -18.68 28.09 -16.25
N ILE A 115 -18.07 27.81 -15.11
CA ILE A 115 -18.62 27.03 -14.01
C ILE A 115 -19.93 27.69 -13.54
N LYS A 116 -21.01 26.92 -13.58
CA LYS A 116 -22.37 27.39 -13.26
C LYS A 116 -22.74 27.11 -11.80
N PRO A 117 -23.66 27.92 -11.22
CA PRO A 117 -24.26 27.60 -9.92
C PRO A 117 -24.85 26.18 -9.91
N GLY A 118 -24.55 25.42 -8.86
CA GLY A 118 -25.00 24.03 -8.69
C GLY A 118 -24.07 22.96 -9.27
N GLN A 119 -23.14 23.30 -10.18
CA GLN A 119 -22.19 22.31 -10.72
C GLN A 119 -21.23 21.78 -9.65
N MET A 120 -20.86 22.59 -8.64
CA MET A 120 -20.09 22.09 -7.50
C MET A 120 -20.83 20.99 -6.74
N LYS A 121 -22.14 21.16 -6.50
CA LYS A 121 -22.94 20.12 -5.83
C LYS A 121 -23.14 18.89 -6.70
N ALA A 122 -23.31 19.08 -8.00
CA ALA A 122 -23.35 17.97 -8.96
C ALA A 122 -22.02 17.20 -9.01
N ALA A 123 -20.88 17.88 -8.89
CA ALA A 123 -19.57 17.26 -8.83
C ALA A 123 -19.40 16.39 -7.56
N GLU A 124 -19.88 16.87 -6.41
CA GLU A 124 -19.93 16.05 -5.19
C GLU A 124 -20.81 14.81 -5.37
N TYR A 125 -21.98 14.98 -5.98
CA TYR A 125 -22.88 13.86 -6.24
C TYR A 125 -22.25 12.82 -7.17
N LEU A 126 -21.60 13.25 -8.26
CA LEU A 126 -20.85 12.38 -9.15
C LEU A 126 -19.71 11.66 -8.41
N ALA A 127 -18.96 12.39 -7.57
CA ALA A 127 -17.90 11.83 -6.75
C ALA A 127 -18.39 10.69 -5.84
N GLU A 128 -19.60 10.79 -5.27
CA GLU A 128 -20.19 9.70 -4.48
C GLU A 128 -20.40 8.42 -5.31
N PHE A 129 -20.86 8.52 -6.56
CA PHE A 129 -20.99 7.36 -7.44
C PHE A 129 -19.64 6.78 -7.83
N ILE A 130 -18.66 7.65 -8.10
CA ILE A 130 -17.29 7.22 -8.42
C ILE A 130 -16.70 6.47 -7.23
N VAL A 131 -16.80 6.97 -6.00
CA VAL A 131 -16.32 6.28 -4.79
C VAL A 131 -16.99 4.91 -4.65
N ARG A 132 -18.31 4.82 -4.83
CA ARG A 132 -19.02 3.53 -4.80
C ARG A 132 -18.50 2.55 -5.87
N ALA A 133 -18.27 3.03 -7.08
CA ALA A 133 -17.72 2.22 -8.18
C ALA A 133 -16.27 1.80 -7.93
N MET A 134 -15.44 2.70 -7.37
CA MET A 134 -14.06 2.40 -7.00
C MET A 134 -13.98 1.37 -5.88
N ASN A 135 -14.82 1.46 -4.84
CA ASN A 135 -14.89 0.45 -3.79
C ASN A 135 -15.30 -0.93 -4.33
N TYR A 136 -16.21 -0.99 -5.30
CA TYR A 136 -16.57 -2.24 -5.98
C TYR A 136 -15.44 -2.79 -6.88
N LYS A 137 -14.62 -1.90 -7.47
CA LYS A 137 -13.49 -2.27 -8.34
C LYS A 137 -12.21 -2.61 -7.54
N HIS A 138 -11.96 -2.00 -6.39
CA HIS A 138 -10.88 -2.38 -5.46
C HIS A 138 -11.05 -3.83 -4.97
N GLN A 139 -12.28 -4.30 -4.85
CA GLN A 139 -12.54 -5.72 -4.60
C GLN A 139 -12.14 -6.63 -5.78
N ASN A 140 -11.85 -6.08 -6.97
CA ASN A 140 -11.71 -6.81 -8.24
C ASN A 140 -10.46 -6.50 -9.13
N ASN A 141 -9.69 -5.40 -8.96
CA ASN A 141 -8.47 -5.04 -9.73
C ASN A 141 -7.44 -4.35 -8.79
N ARG A 142 -6.22 -4.80 -8.41
CA ARG A 142 -5.23 -5.83 -8.82
C ARG A 142 -4.19 -5.54 -9.92
N THR A 143 -3.94 -4.30 -10.37
CA THR A 143 -2.82 -4.09 -11.33
C THR A 143 -1.56 -3.57 -10.65
N TYR A 144 -1.61 -2.38 -10.04
CA TYR A 144 -0.44 -1.81 -9.37
C TYR A 144 -0.10 -2.52 -8.05
N ASP A 145 -1.12 -2.73 -7.20
CA ASP A 145 -0.97 -3.52 -5.97
C ASP A 145 -0.40 -4.90 -6.24
N GLN A 146 -0.81 -5.55 -7.34
CA GLN A 146 -0.28 -6.85 -7.71
C GLN A 146 1.17 -6.77 -8.16
N ILE A 147 1.57 -5.71 -8.87
CA ILE A 147 2.98 -5.49 -9.27
C ILE A 147 3.87 -5.33 -8.04
N LEU A 148 3.41 -4.60 -7.02
CA LEU A 148 4.17 -4.44 -5.79
C LEU A 148 4.19 -5.72 -4.95
N VAL A 149 3.06 -6.41 -4.82
CA VAL A 149 3.00 -7.74 -4.18
C VAL A 149 3.97 -8.69 -4.87
N ASN A 150 3.98 -8.73 -6.21
CA ASN A 150 4.91 -9.54 -6.98
C ASN A 150 6.38 -9.11 -6.75
N LEU A 151 6.66 -7.81 -6.61
CA LEU A 151 8.00 -7.33 -6.28
C LEU A 151 8.45 -7.83 -4.91
N LEU A 152 7.59 -7.72 -3.89
CA LEU A 152 7.90 -8.17 -2.54
C LEU A 152 8.11 -9.70 -2.51
N GLU A 153 7.25 -10.45 -3.20
CA GLU A 153 7.42 -11.89 -3.37
C GLU A 153 8.72 -12.23 -4.11
N ASP A 154 9.08 -11.50 -5.15
CA ASP A 154 10.32 -11.69 -5.89
C ASP A 154 11.55 -11.41 -5.02
N LEU A 155 11.54 -10.32 -4.25
CA LEU A 155 12.60 -9.97 -3.31
C LEU A 155 12.75 -11.05 -2.22
N VAL A 156 11.65 -11.53 -1.65
CA VAL A 156 11.67 -12.62 -0.66
C VAL A 156 12.19 -13.93 -1.27
N ASN A 157 11.90 -14.19 -2.54
CA ASN A 157 12.45 -15.32 -3.30
C ASN A 157 13.90 -15.09 -3.79
N GLU A 158 14.57 -14.03 -3.32
CA GLU A 158 15.95 -13.67 -3.69
C GLU A 158 16.14 -13.51 -5.21
N LYS A 159 15.09 -13.09 -5.93
CA LYS A 159 15.22 -12.76 -7.35
C LYS A 159 15.95 -11.44 -7.50
N ASN A 160 16.84 -11.39 -8.49
CA ASN A 160 17.63 -10.20 -8.78
C ASN A 160 16.74 -9.06 -9.28
N HIS A 161 16.74 -7.96 -8.53
CA HIS A 161 16.20 -6.67 -8.94
C HIS A 161 17.27 -5.61 -8.67
N SER A 162 17.41 -4.64 -9.57
CA SER A 162 18.30 -3.49 -9.35
C SER A 162 17.71 -2.55 -8.30
N GLN A 163 18.57 -1.76 -7.64
CA GLN A 163 18.10 -0.77 -6.67
C GLN A 163 17.21 0.29 -7.34
N GLU A 164 17.53 0.66 -8.58
CA GLU A 164 16.73 1.58 -9.37
C GLU A 164 15.30 1.04 -9.60
N GLU A 165 15.18 -0.22 -10.03
CA GLU A 165 13.87 -0.86 -10.26
C GLU A 165 13.03 -0.94 -8.99
N VAL A 166 13.64 -1.28 -7.85
CA VAL A 166 12.93 -1.34 -6.57
C VAL A 166 12.53 0.06 -6.12
N SER A 167 13.44 1.03 -6.21
CA SER A 167 13.19 2.42 -5.82
C SER A 167 12.04 3.03 -6.60
N GLU A 168 12.03 2.86 -7.93
CA GLU A 168 10.97 3.37 -8.79
C GLU A 168 9.60 2.79 -8.42
N ARG A 169 9.54 1.50 -8.09
CA ARG A 169 8.30 0.84 -7.69
C ARG A 169 7.82 1.36 -6.34
N ILE A 170 8.66 1.37 -5.29
CA ILE A 170 8.19 1.72 -3.95
C ILE A 170 7.90 3.23 -3.77
N THR A 171 8.49 4.10 -4.60
CA THR A 171 8.27 5.56 -4.54
C THR A 171 6.79 5.94 -4.74
N LEU A 172 6.02 5.11 -5.45
CA LEU A 172 4.60 5.32 -5.68
C LEU A 172 3.74 5.04 -4.42
N MET A 173 4.28 4.38 -3.40
CA MET A 173 3.71 4.29 -2.05
C MET A 173 4.23 5.38 -1.10
N GLY A 174 5.11 6.27 -1.58
CA GLY A 174 5.82 7.23 -0.73
C GLY A 174 6.92 6.60 0.12
N TRP A 175 7.36 5.39 -0.22
CA TRP A 175 8.43 4.66 0.46
C TRP A 175 9.79 4.96 -0.18
N ASN A 176 10.87 4.84 0.59
CA ASN A 176 12.24 5.01 0.11
C ASN A 176 13.08 3.78 0.41
N LEU A 177 14.07 3.47 -0.43
CA LEU A 177 14.94 2.29 -0.22
C LEU A 177 15.47 2.20 1.21
N THR A 178 15.88 3.34 1.78
CA THR A 178 16.54 3.44 3.09
C THR A 178 15.63 3.88 4.24
N ASP A 179 14.31 3.85 4.07
CA ASP A 179 13.42 4.04 5.22
C ASP A 179 13.57 2.85 6.19
N PRO A 180 13.25 3.05 7.49
CA PRO A 180 13.20 1.94 8.43
C PRO A 180 11.97 1.07 8.16
N TYR A 181 12.17 -0.23 7.97
CA TYR A 181 11.10 -1.21 7.77
C TYR A 181 11.16 -2.36 8.77
N VAL A 182 10.02 -3.04 8.95
CA VAL A 182 9.94 -4.31 9.68
C VAL A 182 9.14 -5.30 8.83
N ALA A 183 9.64 -6.53 8.73
CA ALA A 183 8.92 -7.64 8.14
C ALA A 183 8.19 -8.43 9.24
N VAL A 184 6.95 -8.81 8.96
CA VAL A 184 6.13 -9.66 9.83
C VAL A 184 5.66 -10.86 9.03
N CYS A 185 5.65 -12.02 9.66
CA CYS A 185 5.14 -13.26 9.10
C CYS A 185 4.00 -13.78 9.96
N LEU A 186 2.81 -13.95 9.37
CA LEU A 186 1.62 -14.50 10.01
C LEU A 186 1.34 -15.93 9.56
N SER A 187 0.88 -16.75 10.51
CA SER A 187 0.43 -18.12 10.27
C SER A 187 -1.01 -18.19 9.73
N LEU A 188 -1.25 -18.94 8.65
CA LEU A 188 -2.59 -19.21 8.11
C LEU A 188 -3.22 -20.54 8.56
N GLU A 189 -2.48 -21.39 9.28
CA GLU A 189 -2.79 -22.82 9.51
C GLU A 189 -4.14 -23.14 10.19
N GLU A 190 -4.84 -22.17 10.79
CA GLU A 190 -6.16 -22.39 11.42
C GLU A 190 -7.35 -22.05 10.50
N ARG A 191 -7.13 -21.51 9.29
CA ARG A 191 -8.20 -21.15 8.36
C ARG A 191 -8.10 -21.96 7.08
N VAL A 192 -9.16 -22.74 6.80
CA VAL A 192 -9.28 -23.60 5.62
C VAL A 192 -9.06 -22.79 4.33
N ASP A 193 -8.12 -23.28 3.53
CA ASP A 193 -7.62 -22.75 2.26
C ASP A 193 -8.71 -22.30 1.28
N THR A 194 -8.94 -20.98 1.18
CA THR A 194 -9.28 -20.42 -0.14
C THR A 194 -8.43 -19.17 -0.41
N LEU A 195 -7.82 -19.10 -1.60
CA LEU A 195 -7.03 -17.95 -2.07
C LEU A 195 -7.81 -16.62 -1.98
N HIS A 196 -9.14 -16.67 -2.10
CA HIS A 196 -10.01 -15.51 -1.94
C HIS A 196 -10.05 -14.99 -0.49
N THR A 197 -9.91 -15.87 0.50
CA THR A 197 -9.80 -15.50 1.92
C THR A 197 -8.48 -14.79 2.20
N SER A 198 -7.36 -15.29 1.65
CA SER A 198 -6.01 -14.74 1.93
C SER A 198 -5.83 -13.33 1.40
N ILE A 199 -6.39 -13.02 0.22
CA ILE A 199 -6.31 -11.68 -0.38
C ILE A 199 -7.21 -10.68 0.35
N SER A 200 -8.41 -11.12 0.74
CA SER A 200 -9.30 -10.29 1.56
C SER A 200 -8.66 -9.97 2.92
N LEU A 201 -7.96 -10.95 3.51
CA LEU A 201 -7.21 -10.78 4.74
C LEU A 201 -6.01 -9.83 4.58
N CYS A 202 -5.27 -9.89 3.47
CA CYS A 202 -4.21 -8.91 3.18
C CYS A 202 -4.78 -7.48 3.16
N ASN A 203 -5.91 -7.26 2.49
CA ASN A 203 -6.55 -5.94 2.43
C ASN A 203 -7.05 -5.46 3.81
N GLU A 204 -7.55 -6.38 4.64
CA GLU A 204 -7.96 -6.08 6.01
C GLU A 204 -6.78 -5.67 6.88
N ILE A 205 -5.66 -6.41 6.79
CA ILE A 205 -4.41 -6.09 7.48
C ILE A 205 -3.89 -4.71 7.04
N GLU A 206 -3.83 -4.45 5.72
CA GLU A 206 -3.39 -3.16 5.18
C GLU A 206 -4.30 -1.99 5.59
N SER A 207 -5.58 -2.25 5.85
CA SER A 207 -6.53 -1.23 6.34
C SER A 207 -6.35 -0.92 7.81
N ASN A 208 -5.84 -1.88 8.60
CA ASN A 208 -5.66 -1.76 10.05
C ASN A 208 -4.23 -1.36 10.44
N ILE A 209 -3.24 -1.64 9.60
CA ILE A 209 -1.83 -1.30 9.83
C ILE A 209 -1.41 -0.25 8.81
N HIS A 210 -1.27 0.99 9.25
CA HIS A 210 -0.90 2.08 8.35
C HIS A 210 0.50 1.87 7.76
N GLY A 211 0.72 2.34 6.52
CA GLY A 211 2.03 2.24 5.88
C GLY A 211 2.53 0.80 5.69
N SER A 212 1.63 -0.18 5.64
CA SER A 212 1.98 -1.59 5.43
C SER A 212 1.60 -2.07 4.03
N LYS A 213 2.25 -3.16 3.61
CA LYS A 213 1.88 -3.94 2.44
C LYS A 213 1.92 -5.42 2.77
N ALA A 214 0.82 -6.14 2.48
CA ALA A 214 0.68 -7.55 2.78
C ALA A 214 0.71 -8.39 1.50
N PHE A 215 1.32 -9.57 1.57
CA PHE A 215 1.46 -10.52 0.47
C PHE A 215 1.40 -11.96 0.98
N VAL A 216 1.06 -12.91 0.11
CA VAL A 216 0.98 -14.32 0.48
C VAL A 216 2.25 -15.01 0.00
N HIS A 217 2.94 -15.70 0.90
CA HIS A 217 4.17 -16.40 0.55
C HIS A 217 4.25 -17.74 1.26
N GLN A 218 4.34 -18.83 0.50
CA GLN A 218 4.51 -20.21 1.00
C GLN A 218 3.53 -20.60 2.14
N GLY A 219 2.26 -20.23 2.04
CA GLY A 219 1.25 -20.55 3.06
C GLY A 219 1.28 -19.63 4.29
N HIS A 220 2.03 -18.53 4.23
CA HIS A 220 2.05 -17.47 5.23
C HIS A 220 1.56 -16.15 4.64
N ILE A 221 1.16 -15.21 5.50
CA ILE A 221 1.03 -13.80 5.12
C ILE A 221 2.29 -13.07 5.56
N GLY A 222 3.04 -12.57 4.58
CA GLY A 222 4.10 -11.61 4.79
C GLY A 222 3.52 -10.19 4.84
N ILE A 223 4.00 -9.38 5.77
CA ILE A 223 3.66 -7.96 5.89
C ILE A 223 4.95 -7.19 5.97
N LEU A 224 5.08 -6.16 5.15
CA LEU A 224 6.16 -5.19 5.24
C LEU A 224 5.59 -3.87 5.74
N ILE A 225 6.15 -3.33 6.82
CA ILE A 225 5.67 -2.10 7.46
C ILE A 225 6.75 -1.02 7.34
N ASN A 226 6.41 0.15 6.81
CA ASN A 226 7.28 1.32 6.80
C ASN A 226 7.12 2.11 8.11
N LEU A 227 8.14 2.08 8.98
CA LEU A 227 8.10 2.69 10.31
C LEU A 227 8.14 4.23 10.28
N LYS A 228 8.54 4.84 9.17
CA LYS A 228 8.48 6.30 9.01
C LYS A 228 7.05 6.78 8.82
N MET A 229 6.23 5.96 8.16
CA MET A 229 4.80 6.21 7.98
C MET A 229 4.01 5.76 9.20
N ASN A 230 4.43 4.68 9.86
CA ASN A 230 3.74 4.11 10.99
C ASN A 230 4.63 4.02 12.25
N ARG A 231 4.39 4.93 13.19
CA ARG A 231 5.09 4.95 14.49
C ARG A 231 4.42 4.10 15.57
N ASN A 232 3.25 3.54 15.28
CA ASN A 232 2.40 2.79 16.21
C ASN A 232 2.23 1.33 15.77
N ASP A 233 3.12 0.84 14.91
CA ASP A 233 3.11 -0.47 14.27
C ASP A 233 2.91 -1.61 15.28
N THR A 234 3.60 -1.56 16.42
CA THR A 234 3.49 -2.56 17.49
C THR A 234 2.07 -2.68 18.05
N SER A 235 1.37 -1.55 18.22
CA SER A 235 0.00 -1.53 18.74
C SER A 235 -1.02 -2.01 17.70
N GLU A 236 -0.89 -1.55 16.45
CA GLU A 236 -1.77 -1.94 15.35
C GLU A 236 -1.62 -3.42 15.01
N LEU A 237 -0.37 -3.91 14.95
CA LEU A 237 -0.07 -5.32 14.81
C LEU A 237 -0.65 -6.14 15.97
N GLY A 238 -0.51 -5.65 17.21
CA GLY A 238 -1.07 -6.31 18.39
C GLY A 238 -2.59 -6.46 18.38
N VAL A 239 -3.31 -5.54 17.73
CA VAL A 239 -4.76 -5.64 17.49
C VAL A 239 -5.04 -6.69 16.43
N VAL A 240 -4.42 -6.59 15.25
CA VAL A 240 -4.60 -7.52 14.12
C VAL A 240 -4.33 -8.96 14.53
N VAL A 241 -3.23 -9.18 15.24
CA VAL A 241 -2.79 -10.50 15.70
C VAL A 241 -3.79 -11.09 16.71
N ARG A 242 -4.31 -10.27 17.63
CA ARG A 242 -5.22 -10.72 18.69
C ARG A 242 -6.63 -10.95 18.17
N GLU A 243 -7.18 -10.03 17.39
CA GLU A 243 -8.54 -10.13 16.83
C GLU A 243 -8.61 -11.19 15.72
N GLY A 244 -7.55 -11.30 14.92
CA GLY A 244 -7.43 -12.31 13.88
C GLY A 244 -7.10 -13.71 14.38
N LEU A 245 -6.71 -13.85 15.67
CA LEU A 245 -6.19 -15.06 16.29
C LEU A 245 -4.94 -15.61 15.56
N PHE A 246 -4.06 -14.73 15.10
CA PHE A 246 -2.84 -15.12 14.39
C PHE A 246 -1.67 -15.30 15.35
N LYS A 247 -0.76 -16.22 15.03
CA LYS A 247 0.62 -16.15 15.54
C LYS A 247 1.47 -15.34 14.57
N ALA A 248 2.31 -14.47 15.10
CA ALA A 248 3.18 -13.58 14.33
C ALA A 248 4.65 -13.73 14.71
N GLY A 249 5.53 -13.74 13.72
CA GLY A 249 6.95 -13.49 13.90
C GLY A 249 7.33 -12.13 13.33
N VAL A 250 8.15 -11.37 14.04
CA VAL A 250 8.53 -10.00 13.70
C VAL A 250 10.04 -9.94 13.52
N SER A 251 10.52 -9.39 12.41
CA SER A 251 11.95 -9.21 12.15
C SER A 251 12.54 -8.10 13.02
N ASN A 252 13.87 -7.98 13.00
CA ASN A 252 14.51 -6.73 13.42
C ASN A 252 14.18 -5.60 12.43
N VAL A 253 14.49 -4.36 12.80
CA VAL A 253 14.35 -3.21 11.91
C VAL A 253 15.40 -3.30 10.80
N MET A 254 14.96 -3.31 9.56
CA MET A 254 15.81 -3.18 8.38
C MET A 254 15.89 -1.72 7.96
N ASN A 255 17.07 -1.27 7.53
CA ASN A 255 17.28 0.10 7.03
C ASN A 255 17.43 0.15 5.52
N ASN A 256 17.24 -0.97 4.84
CA ASN A 256 17.21 -1.05 3.39
C ASN A 256 16.25 -2.16 2.96
N ILE A 257 15.24 -1.83 2.13
CA ILE A 257 14.28 -2.81 1.63
C ILE A 257 14.91 -3.91 0.77
N MET A 258 16.10 -3.68 0.20
CA MET A 258 16.85 -4.72 -0.52
C MET A 258 17.26 -5.89 0.39
N GLU A 259 17.28 -5.67 1.70
CA GLU A 259 17.58 -6.70 2.71
C GLU A 259 16.33 -7.51 3.09
N LEU A 260 15.17 -7.22 2.50
CA LEU A 260 13.90 -7.91 2.75
C LEU A 260 14.02 -9.43 2.80
N PRO A 261 14.69 -10.15 1.88
CA PRO A 261 14.80 -11.61 2.00
C PRO A 261 15.41 -12.07 3.33
N THR A 262 16.46 -11.40 3.82
CA THR A 262 17.09 -11.74 5.10
C THR A 262 16.18 -11.46 6.30
N TYR A 263 15.52 -10.30 6.31
CA TYR A 263 14.66 -9.92 7.44
C TYR A 263 13.30 -10.63 7.40
N TYR A 264 12.78 -10.97 6.23
CA TYR A 264 11.62 -11.85 6.12
C TYR A 264 11.94 -13.25 6.68
N PHE A 265 13.14 -13.77 6.40
CA PHE A 265 13.59 -15.01 6.99
C PHE A 265 13.69 -14.93 8.53
N GLN A 266 14.16 -13.81 9.09
CA GLN A 266 14.11 -13.56 10.54
C GLN A 266 12.68 -13.64 11.09
N ALA A 267 11.71 -13.05 10.40
CA ALA A 267 10.30 -13.10 10.80
C ALA A 267 9.75 -14.54 10.76
N VAL A 268 10.12 -15.34 9.76
CA VAL A 268 9.75 -16.76 9.68
C VAL A 268 10.33 -17.57 10.86
N ILE A 269 11.60 -17.33 11.22
CA ILE A 269 12.23 -17.96 12.38
C ILE A 269 11.49 -17.59 13.68
N ALA A 270 11.22 -16.30 13.87
CA ALA A 270 10.48 -15.81 15.05
C ALA A 270 9.07 -16.44 15.15
N LEU A 271 8.39 -16.63 14.01
CA LEU A 271 7.09 -17.32 13.95
C LEU A 271 7.23 -18.79 14.36
N GLY A 272 8.26 -19.48 13.88
CA GLY A 272 8.57 -20.86 14.27
C GLY A 272 8.80 -20.99 15.79
N HIS A 273 9.53 -20.05 16.38
CA HIS A 273 9.75 -20.01 17.82
C HIS A 273 8.46 -19.72 18.61
N CYS A 274 7.65 -18.77 18.11
CA CYS A 274 6.33 -18.46 18.68
C CYS A 274 5.45 -19.72 18.78
N ARG A 275 5.44 -20.55 17.73
CA ARG A 275 4.69 -21.82 17.70
C ARG A 275 5.23 -22.85 18.68
N LYS A 276 6.55 -23.04 18.75
CA LYS A 276 7.19 -24.01 19.68
C LYS A 276 6.96 -23.65 21.15
N SER A 277 6.91 -22.36 21.48
CA SER A 277 6.82 -21.89 22.86
C SER A 277 5.50 -22.25 23.56
N GLY A 278 4.45 -22.68 22.83
CA GLY A 278 3.15 -23.10 23.39
C GLY A 278 2.43 -22.02 24.23
N GLY A 279 2.96 -20.80 24.26
CA GLY A 279 2.57 -19.75 25.20
C GLY A 279 1.39 -18.90 24.73
N MET A 280 0.85 -18.12 25.67
CA MET A 280 -0.23 -17.14 25.45
C MET A 280 0.23 -15.89 24.66
N ARG A 281 1.52 -15.80 24.30
CA ARG A 281 2.08 -14.74 23.45
C ARG A 281 1.71 -14.99 21.99
N TRP A 282 1.16 -13.97 21.35
CA TRP A 282 0.69 -14.05 19.96
C TRP A 282 1.68 -13.50 18.94
N SER A 283 2.72 -12.79 19.39
CA SER A 283 3.82 -12.30 18.56
C SER A 283 5.16 -12.50 19.26
N TYR A 284 6.22 -12.74 18.49
CA TYR A 284 7.61 -12.78 18.96
C TYR A 284 8.50 -11.97 18.02
N HIS A 285 9.48 -11.28 18.59
CA HIS A 285 10.50 -10.60 17.83
C HIS A 285 11.71 -11.52 17.60
N PHE A 286 12.42 -11.31 16.49
CA PHE A 286 13.57 -12.14 16.14
C PHE A 286 14.73 -12.00 17.14
N ASP A 287 14.91 -10.83 17.76
CA ASP A 287 15.91 -10.65 18.83
C ASP A 287 15.73 -11.66 19.98
N GLU A 288 14.48 -11.97 20.35
CA GLU A 288 14.13 -12.99 21.35
C GLU A 288 14.44 -14.42 20.88
N ALA A 289 14.41 -14.69 19.56
CA ALA A 289 14.64 -16.02 18.98
C ALA A 289 16.05 -16.22 18.39
N SER A 290 16.85 -15.15 18.35
CA SER A 290 18.11 -15.10 17.61
C SER A 290 19.17 -16.06 18.13
N LEU A 291 19.28 -16.19 19.46
CA LEU A 291 20.22 -17.11 20.09
C LEU A 291 19.86 -18.56 19.81
N ASP A 292 18.59 -18.93 20.00
CA ASP A 292 18.12 -20.30 19.76
C ASP A 292 18.31 -20.69 18.29
N PHE A 293 18.07 -19.75 17.36
CA PHE A 293 18.37 -19.96 15.95
C PHE A 293 19.86 -20.23 15.67
N ILE A 294 20.77 -19.43 16.25
CA ILE A 294 22.22 -19.61 16.07
C ILE A 294 22.65 -20.98 16.61
N LEU A 295 22.12 -21.35 17.79
CA LEU A 295 22.41 -22.62 18.43
C LEU A 295 21.91 -23.80 17.58
N ASP A 296 20.65 -23.77 17.11
CA ASP A 296 20.07 -24.80 16.24
C ASP A 296 20.85 -24.93 14.92
N ALA A 297 21.19 -23.81 14.29
CA ALA A 297 21.98 -23.80 13.05
C ALA A 297 23.37 -24.44 13.26
N TYR A 298 24.01 -24.18 14.40
CA TYR A 298 25.33 -24.74 14.68
C TYR A 298 25.29 -26.22 15.06
N GLN A 299 24.25 -26.69 15.78
CA GLN A 299 24.07 -28.10 16.15
C GLN A 299 24.11 -29.03 14.93
N SER A 300 23.67 -28.53 13.76
CA SER A 300 23.75 -29.28 12.49
C SER A 300 25.17 -29.64 12.05
N ARG A 301 26.19 -28.94 12.56
CA ARG A 301 27.62 -29.17 12.26
C ARG A 301 28.35 -29.89 13.38
N MET A 302 28.08 -29.52 14.64
CA MET A 302 28.71 -30.13 15.81
C MET A 302 27.86 -29.86 17.06
N PRO A 303 27.76 -30.80 18.02
CA PRO A 303 27.04 -30.55 19.26
C PRO A 303 27.60 -29.33 20.01
N ILE A 304 26.72 -28.43 20.47
CA ILE A 304 27.07 -27.16 21.13
C ILE A 304 28.03 -27.32 22.31
N ILE A 305 27.93 -28.43 23.05
CA ILE A 305 28.80 -28.75 24.18
C ILE A 305 30.28 -28.82 23.81
N TYR A 306 30.60 -29.03 22.53
CA TYR A 306 31.98 -29.06 22.02
C TYR A 306 32.38 -27.76 21.31
N ALA A 307 31.45 -26.82 21.13
CA ALA A 307 31.63 -25.62 20.32
C ALA A 307 31.73 -24.34 21.14
N CYS A 308 30.92 -24.25 22.19
CA CYS A 308 30.84 -23.08 23.04
C CYS A 308 31.79 -23.22 24.23
N SER A 309 32.56 -22.17 24.51
CA SER A 309 33.25 -22.02 25.78
C SER A 309 32.24 -22.02 26.93
N ASP A 310 32.61 -22.61 28.07
CA ASP A 310 31.83 -22.58 29.32
C ASP A 310 31.33 -21.16 29.70
N CYS A 311 32.08 -20.13 29.32
CA CYS A 311 31.73 -18.72 29.58
C CYS A 311 30.48 -18.26 28.80
N LEU A 312 30.20 -18.83 27.63
CA LEU A 312 29.04 -18.46 26.81
C LEU A 312 27.74 -19.09 27.33
N PHE A 313 27.81 -20.23 28.02
CA PHE A 313 26.63 -20.85 28.65
C PHE A 313 26.02 -19.98 29.77
N ILE A 314 26.79 -19.05 30.33
CA ILE A 314 26.28 -18.06 31.30
C ILE A 314 25.23 -17.14 30.66
N LEU A 315 25.33 -16.87 29.36
CA LEU A 315 24.38 -16.04 28.62
C LEU A 315 23.08 -16.75 28.28
N TRP A 316 23.04 -18.09 28.34
CA TRP A 316 21.88 -18.91 27.97
C TRP A 316 20.85 -19.07 29.11
N LYS A 317 21.19 -18.69 30.35
CA LYS A 317 20.32 -18.82 31.54
C LYS A 317 19.44 -17.60 31.84
N LYS A 318 18.87 -16.94 30.82
CA LYS A 318 17.87 -15.88 31.04
C LYS A 318 16.53 -16.25 30.46
#